data_AF-A0A955XIF9-F1
#
_entry.id   AF-A0A955XIF9-F1
#
_cell.length_a   1.000
_cell.length_b   1.000
_cell.length_c   1.000
_cell.angle_alpha   90.00
_cell.angle_beta   90.00
_cell.angle_gamma   90.00
#
_symmetry.space_group_name_H-M   'P 1'
#
loop_
_entity.id
_entity.type
_entity.pdbx_description
1 polymer ?
#
loop_
_entity_poly.entity_id
_entity_poly.type
_entity_poly.pdbx_seq_one_letter_code
_entity_poly.pdbx_strand_id
1 'polypeptide(L)'
;AVKSNDQRIDPIGTCVGLRGSRVTAVRNEIGGEQIDIIVWSADPAQFVVAALQPAEVVSIVVDEESHAMDVVVDENNLAIAIGRSGQNVKLASELTGWTINLMSEQESAEKTAQEQQGLRALFMEKLDVDEEVADILIEEGFSSLEEVAYVPLSEMLEIEAFDEDTVNELRNRARNVLLTEAIVTEEQLEKVSDDLLGLEGMEKSLAATLAQQGIRTRDDLADLAVDELVEMAGIDEERAKALISVARAHWFEE
;
A
#
# COMPACT_ATOMS: atom_id res chain seq x y z
N ALA A 1 0.56 22.61 6.41
CA ALA A 1 0.85 22.17 7.79
C ALA A 1 1.95 23.02 8.42
N VAL A 2 1.90 23.25 9.73
CA VAL A 2 2.88 24.09 10.47
C VAL A 2 3.39 23.39 11.73
N LYS A 3 4.65 23.64 12.10
CA LYS A 3 5.23 23.18 13.37
C LYS A 3 5.96 24.31 14.08
N SER A 4 6.05 24.21 15.41
CA SER A 4 6.95 25.03 16.20
C SER A 4 8.13 24.18 16.67
N ASN A 5 9.33 24.76 16.64
CA ASN A 5 10.51 24.14 17.26
C ASN A 5 10.54 24.35 18.79
N ASP A 6 9.75 25.31 19.31
CA ASP A 6 9.56 25.53 20.75
C ASP A 6 8.18 25.03 21.16
N GLN A 7 8.13 24.05 22.07
CA GLN A 7 6.90 23.42 22.55
C GLN A 7 5.94 24.40 23.26
N ARG A 8 6.42 25.56 23.69
CA ARG A 8 5.61 26.59 24.36
C ARG A 8 4.86 27.49 23.40
N ILE A 9 5.13 27.39 22.11
CA ILE A 9 4.51 28.21 21.07
C ILE A 9 3.47 27.36 20.35
N ASP A 10 2.23 27.83 20.35
CA ASP A 10 1.18 27.30 19.49
C ASP A 10 1.42 27.77 18.03
N PRO A 11 1.78 26.87 17.10
CA PRO A 11 2.05 27.24 15.73
C PRO A 11 0.77 27.66 14.99
N ILE A 12 -0.39 27.08 15.29
CA ILE A 12 -1.65 27.42 14.62
C ILE A 12 -2.06 28.83 15.02
N GLY A 13 -2.16 29.13 16.32
CA GLY A 13 -2.49 30.47 16.81
C GLY A 13 -1.51 31.53 16.29
N THR A 14 -0.23 31.16 16.16
CA THR A 14 0.82 32.00 15.59
C THR A 14 0.71 32.22 14.09
N CYS A 15 -0.02 31.39 13.34
CA CYS A 15 -0.33 31.65 11.94
C CYS A 15 -1.68 32.37 11.78
N VAL A 16 -2.68 32.01 12.58
CA VAL A 16 -4.06 32.52 12.52
C VAL A 16 -4.14 33.99 12.96
N GLY A 17 -3.46 34.36 14.05
CA GLY A 17 -3.53 35.72 14.62
C GLY A 17 -4.78 35.96 15.46
N LEU A 18 -4.86 37.14 16.09
CA LEU A 18 -5.98 37.48 16.97
C LEU A 18 -7.30 37.42 16.17
N ARG A 19 -8.17 36.45 16.50
CA ARG A 19 -9.44 36.19 15.80
C ARG A 19 -9.27 35.97 14.29
N GLY A 20 -8.19 35.31 13.86
CA GLY A 20 -8.01 34.99 12.44
C GLY A 20 -7.56 36.15 11.57
N SER A 21 -7.09 37.25 12.15
CA SER A 21 -6.71 38.46 11.41
C SER A 21 -5.65 38.21 10.33
N ARG A 22 -4.67 37.34 10.60
CA ARG A 22 -3.59 37.05 9.65
C ARG A 22 -4.02 36.10 8.55
N VAL A 23 -4.67 34.98 8.91
CA VAL A 23 -5.17 34.04 7.90
C VAL A 23 -6.21 34.69 6.99
N THR A 24 -7.09 35.54 7.55
CA THR A 24 -8.08 36.29 6.75
C THR A 24 -7.43 37.29 5.80
N ALA A 25 -6.34 37.93 6.21
CA ALA A 25 -5.60 38.84 5.34
C ALA A 25 -4.99 38.10 4.13
N VAL A 26 -4.36 36.94 4.37
CA VAL A 26 -3.83 36.10 3.28
C VAL A 26 -4.95 35.59 2.39
N ARG A 27 -6.06 35.14 2.98
CA ARG A 27 -7.25 34.68 2.25
C ARG A 27 -7.75 35.71 1.24
N ASN A 28 -7.79 36.98 1.64
CA ASN A 28 -8.24 38.07 0.78
C ASN A 28 -7.27 38.36 -0.36
N GLU A 29 -5.96 38.15 -0.15
CA GLU A 29 -4.94 38.34 -1.18
C GLU A 29 -5.01 37.26 -2.27
N ILE A 30 -5.38 36.03 -1.90
CA ILE A 30 -5.51 34.89 -2.83
C ILE A 30 -6.92 34.74 -3.42
N GLY A 31 -7.73 35.80 -3.41
CA GLY A 31 -9.05 35.79 -4.04
C GLY A 31 -10.14 35.04 -3.25
N GLY A 32 -9.95 34.83 -1.96
CA GLY A 32 -10.98 34.28 -1.06
C GLY A 32 -10.99 32.75 -0.94
N GLU A 33 -9.97 32.06 -1.46
CA GLU A 33 -9.79 30.61 -1.27
C GLU A 33 -9.70 30.25 0.22
N GLN A 34 -10.33 29.16 0.66
CA GLN A 34 -10.29 28.75 2.06
C GLN A 34 -8.91 28.19 2.42
N ILE A 35 -8.41 28.56 3.60
CA ILE A 35 -7.10 28.13 4.09
C ILE A 35 -7.30 27.47 5.45
N ASP A 36 -6.99 26.19 5.53
CA ASP A 36 -6.93 25.44 6.78
C ASP A 36 -5.49 25.31 7.26
N ILE A 37 -5.28 25.57 8.55
CA ILE A 37 -3.96 25.55 9.20
C ILE A 37 -3.93 24.42 10.21
N ILE A 38 -3.23 23.35 9.86
CA ILE A 38 -3.09 22.14 10.68
C ILE A 38 -1.71 22.04 11.31
N VAL A 39 -1.61 21.31 12.42
CA VAL A 39 -0.32 20.96 13.04
C VAL A 39 0.38 19.89 12.20
N TRP A 40 1.65 20.09 11.90
CA TRP A 40 2.49 19.04 11.33
C TRP A 40 2.92 18.07 12.44
N SER A 41 2.86 16.77 12.16
CA SER A 41 3.35 15.71 13.03
C SER A 41 4.46 14.92 12.34
N ALA A 42 5.41 14.42 13.12
CA ALA A 42 6.41 13.46 12.65
C ALA A 42 5.84 12.04 12.55
N ASP A 43 4.82 11.74 13.35
CA ASP A 43 4.05 10.51 13.26
C ASP A 43 3.06 10.62 12.08
N PRO A 44 3.20 9.79 11.03
CA PRO A 44 2.38 9.85 9.83
C PRO A 44 0.88 9.70 10.10
N ALA A 45 0.49 8.81 11.01
CA ALA A 45 -0.91 8.57 11.33
C ALA A 45 -1.54 9.84 11.94
N GLN A 46 -0.87 10.45 12.93
CA GLN A 46 -1.31 11.72 13.51
C GLN A 46 -1.31 12.87 12.50
N PHE A 47 -0.38 12.84 11.52
CA PHE A 47 -0.34 13.86 10.50
C PHE A 47 -1.52 13.76 9.53
N VAL A 48 -1.92 12.55 9.13
CA VAL A 48 -3.11 12.28 8.32
C VAL A 48 -4.39 12.66 9.07
N VAL A 49 -4.52 12.31 10.36
CA VAL A 49 -5.67 12.74 11.20
C VAL A 49 -5.78 14.27 11.21
N ALA A 50 -4.67 14.98 11.38
CA ALA A 50 -4.66 16.44 11.34
C ALA A 50 -5.02 16.98 9.95
N ALA A 51 -4.61 16.31 8.88
CA ALA A 51 -4.85 16.73 7.50
C ALA A 51 -6.30 16.53 7.03
N LEU A 52 -7.03 15.60 7.64
CA LEU A 52 -8.44 15.33 7.31
C LEU A 52 -9.43 16.22 8.07
N GLN A 53 -8.96 17.10 8.95
CA GLN A 53 -9.82 18.07 9.63
C GLN A 53 -10.65 18.88 8.61
N PRO A 54 -11.95 19.10 8.87
CA PRO A 54 -12.65 18.92 10.14
C PRO A 54 -13.26 17.53 10.37
N ALA A 55 -13.03 16.55 9.50
CA ALA A 55 -13.59 15.22 9.68
C ALA A 55 -12.95 14.50 10.88
N GLU A 56 -13.78 13.83 11.68
CA GLU A 56 -13.32 13.00 12.80
C GLU A 56 -13.01 11.58 12.30
N VAL A 57 -11.79 11.12 12.61
CA VAL A 57 -11.29 9.80 12.24
C VAL A 57 -11.49 8.82 13.39
N VAL A 58 -12.00 7.63 13.08
CA VAL A 58 -12.26 6.56 14.05
C VAL A 58 -11.01 5.69 14.23
N SER A 59 -10.43 5.21 13.14
CA SER A 59 -9.20 4.42 13.15
C SER A 59 -8.43 4.59 11.84
N ILE A 60 -7.14 4.24 11.86
CA ILE A 60 -6.26 4.23 10.69
C ILE A 60 -5.49 2.92 10.70
N VAL A 61 -5.48 2.24 9.56
CA VAL A 61 -4.58 1.12 9.25
C VAL A 61 -3.51 1.64 8.29
N VAL A 62 -2.25 1.40 8.61
CA VAL A 62 -1.11 1.88 7.82
C VAL A 62 -0.49 0.71 7.09
N ASP A 63 -0.35 0.86 5.78
CA ASP A 63 0.38 -0.06 4.92
C ASP A 63 1.67 0.64 4.46
N GLU A 64 2.78 0.25 5.09
CA GLU A 64 4.10 0.81 4.80
C GLU A 64 4.65 0.33 3.45
N GLU A 65 4.22 -0.84 2.97
CA GLU A 65 4.72 -1.41 1.71
C GLU A 65 4.15 -0.66 0.51
N SER A 66 2.83 -0.42 0.51
CA SER A 66 2.17 0.36 -0.54
C SER A 66 2.21 1.88 -0.33
N HIS A 67 2.78 2.34 0.79
CA HIS A 67 2.78 3.74 1.22
C HIS A 67 1.35 4.33 1.20
N ALA A 68 0.40 3.54 1.71
CA ALA A 68 -1.02 3.86 1.79
C ALA A 68 -1.56 3.79 3.21
N MET A 69 -2.66 4.48 3.46
CA MET A 69 -3.39 4.44 4.72
C MET A 69 -4.87 4.28 4.47
N ASP A 70 -5.46 3.27 5.11
CA ASP A 70 -6.90 3.11 5.18
C ASP A 70 -7.41 3.85 6.41
N VAL A 71 -8.24 4.86 6.17
CA VAL A 71 -8.77 5.72 7.21
C VAL A 71 -10.26 5.46 7.34
N VAL A 72 -10.64 4.99 8.53
CA VAL A 72 -12.02 4.68 8.87
C VAL A 72 -12.66 5.89 9.51
N VAL A 73 -13.81 6.28 8.96
CA VAL A 73 -14.63 7.40 9.45
C VAL A 73 -16.07 6.95 9.62
N ASP A 74 -16.81 7.63 10.48
CA ASP A 74 -18.25 7.39 10.57
C ASP A 74 -18.98 7.90 9.29
N GLU A 75 -20.20 7.41 9.05
CA GLU A 75 -20.95 7.75 7.84
C GLU A 75 -21.19 9.26 7.68
N ASN A 76 -21.30 9.99 8.79
CA ASN A 76 -21.54 11.43 8.79
C ASN A 76 -20.28 12.21 8.39
N ASN A 77 -19.09 11.71 8.77
CA ASN A 77 -17.80 12.30 8.46
C ASN A 77 -17.26 11.84 7.10
N LEU A 78 -17.72 10.73 6.52
CA LEU A 78 -17.24 10.26 5.22
C LEU A 78 -17.37 11.32 4.11
N ALA A 79 -18.53 11.95 4.01
CA ALA A 79 -18.76 13.03 3.03
C ALA A 79 -17.89 14.27 3.29
N ILE A 80 -17.59 14.56 4.56
CA ILE A 80 -16.76 15.69 4.98
C ILE A 80 -15.28 15.40 4.66
N ALA A 81 -14.82 14.19 4.97
CA ALA A 81 -13.46 13.70 4.76
C ALA A 81 -13.11 13.67 3.26
N ILE A 82 -14.04 13.20 2.41
CA ILE A 82 -13.88 13.25 0.95
C ILE A 82 -13.86 14.72 0.48
N GLY A 83 -14.78 15.54 1.01
CA GLY A 83 -14.94 16.92 0.61
C GLY A 83 -15.54 17.08 -0.78
N ARG A 84 -15.71 18.34 -1.23
CA ARG A 84 -16.31 18.63 -2.53
C ARG A 84 -15.45 18.05 -3.66
N SER A 85 -16.01 17.13 -4.45
CA SER A 85 -15.30 16.45 -5.54
C SER A 85 -14.01 15.73 -5.12
N GLY A 86 -13.92 15.25 -3.87
CA GLY A 86 -12.71 14.58 -3.37
C GLY A 86 -11.55 15.53 -3.05
N GLN A 87 -11.80 16.85 -3.02
CA GLN A 87 -10.73 17.83 -2.84
C GLN A 87 -10.01 17.68 -1.49
N ASN A 88 -10.74 17.33 -0.42
CA ASN A 88 -10.14 17.28 0.92
C ASN A 88 -9.17 16.10 1.05
N VAL A 89 -9.62 14.90 0.69
CA VAL A 89 -8.76 13.70 0.67
C VAL A 89 -7.56 13.88 -0.27
N LYS A 90 -7.76 14.53 -1.43
CA LYS A 90 -6.67 14.83 -2.37
C LYS A 90 -5.62 15.77 -1.75
N LEU A 91 -6.05 16.86 -1.13
CA LEU A 91 -5.14 17.80 -0.47
C LEU A 91 -4.42 17.14 0.72
N ALA A 92 -5.10 16.30 1.48
CA ALA A 92 -4.50 15.55 2.58
C ALA A 92 -3.44 14.56 2.06
N SER A 93 -3.74 13.84 0.97
CA SER A 93 -2.81 12.91 0.33
C SER A 93 -1.58 13.65 -0.23
N GLU A 94 -1.77 14.74 -0.95
CA GLU A 94 -0.67 15.59 -1.46
C GLU A 94 0.18 16.20 -0.32
N LEU A 95 -0.45 16.60 0.78
CA LEU A 95 0.22 17.23 1.92
C LEU A 95 1.05 16.23 2.75
N THR A 96 0.54 15.02 2.93
CA THR A 96 1.19 13.97 3.73
C THR A 96 2.14 13.13 2.89
N GLY A 97 1.93 13.07 1.57
CA GLY A 97 2.64 12.19 0.65
C GLY A 97 2.14 10.74 0.66
N TRP A 98 1.11 10.42 1.46
CA TRP A 98 0.52 9.09 1.58
C TRP A 98 -0.71 8.96 0.70
N THR A 99 -0.93 7.78 0.12
CA THR A 99 -2.22 7.45 -0.51
C THR A 99 -3.25 7.24 0.59
N ILE A 100 -4.35 7.99 0.59
CA ILE A 100 -5.37 7.92 1.66
C ILE A 100 -6.64 7.31 1.09
N ASN A 101 -7.01 6.14 1.60
CA ASN A 101 -8.27 5.47 1.28
C ASN A 101 -9.28 5.74 2.39
N LEU A 102 -10.37 6.44 2.08
CA LEU A 102 -11.44 6.68 3.02
C LEU A 102 -12.50 5.58 2.93
N MET A 103 -12.90 5.03 4.06
CA MET A 103 -13.95 4.02 4.13
C MET A 103 -14.78 4.16 5.40
N SER A 104 -16.01 3.67 5.34
CA SER A 104 -16.86 3.51 6.52
C SER A 104 -16.41 2.34 7.40
N GLU A 105 -16.88 2.28 8.65
CA GLU A 105 -16.65 1.13 9.53
C GLU A 105 -17.13 -0.19 8.90
N GLN A 106 -18.26 -0.15 8.18
CA GLN A 106 -18.78 -1.33 7.50
C GLN A 106 -17.86 -1.78 6.36
N GLU A 107 -17.43 -0.85 5.50
CA GLU A 107 -16.51 -1.16 4.40
C GLU A 107 -15.16 -1.68 4.91
N SER A 108 -14.66 -1.12 6.03
CA SER A 108 -13.44 -1.60 6.67
C SER A 108 -13.59 -3.04 7.20
N ALA A 109 -14.72 -3.36 7.83
CA ALA A 109 -15.01 -4.72 8.29
C ALA A 109 -15.15 -5.71 7.11
N GLU A 110 -15.80 -5.30 6.02
CA GLU A 110 -15.93 -6.11 4.81
C GLU A 110 -14.56 -6.35 4.14
N LYS A 111 -13.71 -5.32 4.05
CA LYS A 111 -12.34 -5.44 3.54
C LYS A 111 -11.51 -6.41 4.37
N THR A 112 -11.52 -6.24 5.70
CA THR A 112 -10.79 -7.13 6.63
C THR A 112 -11.26 -8.59 6.49
N ALA A 113 -12.57 -8.82 6.37
CA ALA A 113 -13.11 -10.16 6.17
C ALA A 113 -12.66 -10.78 4.83
N GLN A 114 -12.58 -9.98 3.75
CA GLN A 114 -12.07 -10.44 2.47
C GLN A 114 -10.57 -10.76 2.52
N GLU A 115 -9.77 -9.93 3.20
CA GLU A 115 -8.34 -10.16 3.41
C GLU A 115 -8.10 -11.46 4.19
N GLN A 116 -8.81 -11.64 5.30
CA GLN A 116 -8.75 -12.89 6.08
C GLN A 116 -9.14 -14.11 5.24
N GLN A 117 -10.18 -14.00 4.39
CA GLN A 117 -10.56 -15.09 3.49
C GLN A 117 -9.46 -15.40 2.47
N GLY A 118 -8.80 -14.38 1.92
CA GLY A 118 -7.67 -14.54 1.01
C GLY A 118 -6.46 -15.20 1.68
N LEU A 119 -6.11 -14.75 2.89
CA LEU A 119 -5.05 -15.35 3.71
C LEU A 119 -5.34 -16.80 4.07
N ARG A 120 -6.59 -17.11 4.45
CA ARG A 120 -7.02 -18.47 4.73
C ARG A 120 -6.81 -19.37 3.51
N ALA A 121 -7.27 -18.92 2.34
CA ALA A 121 -7.09 -19.66 1.10
C ALA A 121 -5.60 -19.85 0.76
N LEU A 122 -4.78 -18.81 0.94
CA LEU A 122 -3.33 -18.85 0.73
C LEU A 122 -2.68 -19.90 1.63
N PHE A 123 -2.95 -19.87 2.94
CA PHE A 123 -2.35 -20.82 3.87
C PHE A 123 -2.82 -22.24 3.62
N MET A 124 -4.12 -22.46 3.37
CA MET A 124 -4.63 -23.79 3.05
C MET A 124 -4.00 -24.36 1.77
N GLU A 125 -3.88 -23.57 0.71
CA GLU A 125 -3.32 -24.02 -0.57
C GLU A 125 -1.80 -24.22 -0.49
N LYS A 126 -1.08 -23.26 0.07
CA LYS A 126 0.39 -23.23 0.03
C LYS A 126 1.02 -24.04 1.15
N LEU A 127 0.44 -24.02 2.35
CA LEU A 127 0.95 -24.78 3.49
C LEU A 127 0.32 -26.16 3.62
N ASP A 128 -0.69 -26.50 2.81
CA ASP A 128 -1.43 -27.78 2.87
C ASP A 128 -1.98 -28.06 4.28
N VAL A 129 -2.65 -27.05 4.83
CA VAL A 129 -3.27 -27.09 6.17
C VAL A 129 -4.78 -27.03 6.06
N ASP A 130 -5.47 -27.43 7.12
CA ASP A 130 -6.92 -27.25 7.21
C ASP A 130 -7.29 -25.82 7.62
N GLU A 131 -8.59 -25.55 7.61
CA GLU A 131 -9.15 -24.24 7.93
C GLU A 131 -8.88 -23.83 9.39
N GLU A 132 -8.84 -24.79 10.32
CA GLU A 132 -8.59 -24.52 11.74
C GLU A 132 -7.17 -24.02 11.98
N VAL A 133 -6.17 -24.67 11.39
CA VAL A 133 -4.77 -24.24 11.47
C VAL A 133 -4.55 -22.91 10.75
N ALA A 134 -5.19 -22.69 9.60
CA ALA A 134 -5.11 -21.42 8.88
C ALA A 134 -5.70 -20.26 9.70
N ASP A 135 -6.84 -20.48 10.36
CA ASP A 135 -7.48 -19.47 11.21
C ASP A 135 -6.64 -19.12 12.43
N ILE A 136 -6.02 -20.11 13.09
CA ILE A 136 -5.09 -19.85 14.20
C ILE A 136 -3.92 -18.97 13.74
N LEU A 137 -3.32 -19.25 12.58
CA LEU A 137 -2.23 -18.42 12.06
C LEU A 137 -2.68 -16.97 11.82
N ILE A 138 -3.88 -16.77 11.27
CA ILE A 138 -4.42 -15.43 11.02
C ILE A 138 -4.73 -14.70 12.33
N GLU A 139 -5.31 -15.38 13.32
CA GLU A 139 -5.63 -14.81 14.64
C GLU A 139 -4.36 -14.39 15.42
N GLU A 140 -3.27 -15.14 15.26
CA GLU A 140 -1.95 -14.80 15.80
C GLU A 140 -1.22 -13.71 14.98
N GLY A 141 -1.84 -13.21 13.91
CA GLY A 141 -1.39 -12.05 13.14
C GLY A 141 -0.46 -12.38 11.96
N PHE A 142 -0.34 -13.65 11.56
CA PHE A 142 0.44 -14.00 10.36
C PHE A 142 -0.31 -13.59 9.10
N SER A 143 0.36 -12.79 8.27
CA SER A 143 -0.19 -12.19 7.04
C SER A 143 0.51 -12.68 5.77
N SER A 144 1.60 -13.43 5.90
CA SER A 144 2.38 -13.90 4.75
C SER A 144 3.09 -15.24 5.00
N LEU A 145 3.52 -15.91 3.93
CA LEU A 145 4.31 -17.15 4.04
C LEU A 145 5.72 -16.88 4.58
N GLU A 146 6.24 -15.69 4.33
CA GLU A 146 7.53 -15.20 4.81
C GLU A 146 7.55 -15.10 6.34
N GLU A 147 6.50 -14.52 6.93
CA GLU A 147 6.36 -14.47 8.39
C GLU A 147 6.33 -15.87 8.98
N VAL A 148 5.49 -16.76 8.43
CA VAL A 148 5.43 -18.16 8.88
C VAL A 148 6.81 -18.84 8.74
N ALA A 149 7.55 -18.60 7.67
CA ALA A 149 8.86 -19.22 7.45
C ALA A 149 9.95 -18.72 8.44
N TYR A 150 9.97 -17.42 8.74
CA TYR A 150 11.14 -16.75 9.32
C TYR A 150 10.95 -16.14 10.70
N VAL A 151 9.72 -16.04 11.22
CA VAL A 151 9.46 -15.63 12.61
C VAL A 151 10.25 -16.54 13.57
N PRO A 152 10.81 -16.00 14.68
CA PRO A 152 11.53 -16.79 15.67
C PRO A 152 10.72 -17.98 16.16
N LEU A 153 11.38 -19.14 16.28
CA LEU A 153 10.71 -20.38 16.70
C LEU A 153 10.01 -20.21 18.06
N SER A 154 10.60 -19.42 18.96
CA SER A 154 10.01 -19.13 20.28
C SER A 154 8.65 -18.47 20.19
N GLU A 155 8.44 -17.54 19.25
CA GLU A 155 7.16 -16.83 19.08
C GLU A 155 6.09 -17.78 18.53
N MET A 156 6.44 -18.64 17.57
CA MET A 156 5.50 -19.65 17.06
C MET A 156 5.12 -20.71 18.11
N LEU A 157 6.04 -21.02 19.04
CA LEU A 157 5.77 -21.97 20.13
C LEU A 157 4.93 -21.38 21.26
N GLU A 158 4.68 -20.06 21.26
CA GLU A 158 3.74 -19.42 22.20
C GLU A 158 2.27 -19.69 21.80
N ILE A 159 2.03 -20.08 20.55
CA ILE A 159 0.70 -20.46 20.05
C ILE A 159 0.29 -21.79 20.71
N GLU A 160 -0.63 -21.73 21.67
CA GLU A 160 -1.03 -22.89 22.48
C GLU A 160 -1.54 -24.08 21.65
N ALA A 161 -2.06 -23.82 20.45
CA ALA A 161 -2.59 -24.83 19.55
C ALA A 161 -1.52 -25.62 18.78
N PHE A 162 -0.27 -25.15 18.72
CA PHE A 162 0.80 -25.80 17.95
C PHE A 162 1.87 -26.41 18.86
N ASP A 163 2.31 -27.62 18.50
CA ASP A 163 3.50 -28.23 19.09
C ASP A 163 4.76 -27.98 18.25
N GLU A 164 5.92 -28.32 18.81
CA GLU A 164 7.21 -28.10 18.15
C GLU A 164 7.33 -28.80 16.80
N ASP A 165 6.72 -29.98 16.65
CA ASP A 165 6.74 -30.74 15.40
C ASP A 165 5.89 -30.02 14.34
N THR A 166 4.68 -29.57 14.69
CA THR A 166 3.77 -28.82 13.81
C THR A 166 4.39 -27.50 13.36
N VAL A 167 4.97 -26.72 14.29
CA VAL A 167 5.64 -25.46 13.95
C VAL A 167 6.78 -25.71 12.97
N ASN A 168 7.65 -26.67 13.24
CA ASN A 168 8.76 -26.98 12.33
C ASN A 168 8.26 -27.44 10.95
N GLU A 169 7.16 -28.20 10.90
CA GLU A 169 6.54 -28.61 9.64
C GLU A 169 5.99 -27.42 8.85
N LEU A 170 5.19 -26.55 9.47
CA LEU A 170 4.66 -25.33 8.84
C LEU A 170 5.78 -24.46 8.27
N ARG A 171 6.82 -24.22 9.05
CA ARG A 171 7.99 -23.44 8.62
C ARG A 171 8.71 -24.07 7.44
N ASN A 172 8.89 -25.39 7.46
CA ASN A 172 9.54 -26.10 6.36
C ASN A 172 8.69 -26.05 5.08
N ARG A 173 7.37 -26.23 5.19
CA ARG A 173 6.46 -26.11 4.05
C ARG A 173 6.48 -24.70 3.47
N ALA A 174 6.37 -23.67 4.31
CA ALA A 174 6.47 -22.27 3.89
C ALA A 174 7.78 -22.00 3.14
N ARG A 175 8.93 -22.41 3.72
CA ARG A 175 10.24 -22.25 3.08
C ARG A 175 10.36 -23.00 1.75
N ASN A 176 9.78 -24.20 1.64
CA ASN A 176 9.80 -24.99 0.42
C ASN A 176 8.97 -24.33 -0.69
N VAL A 177 7.81 -23.76 -0.35
CA VAL A 177 6.99 -22.99 -1.29
C VAL A 177 7.77 -21.77 -1.78
N LEU A 178 8.28 -20.95 -0.86
CA LEU A 178 9.05 -19.75 -1.20
C LEU A 178 10.27 -20.09 -2.06
N LEU A 179 10.99 -21.17 -1.74
CA LEU A 179 12.11 -21.64 -2.54
C LEU A 179 11.68 -22.06 -3.95
N THR A 180 10.57 -22.80 -4.06
CA THR A 180 10.03 -23.23 -5.35
C THR A 180 9.62 -22.04 -6.20
N GLU A 181 8.94 -21.06 -5.61
CA GLU A 181 8.53 -19.83 -6.29
C GLU A 181 9.74 -19.00 -6.72
N ALA A 182 10.79 -18.91 -5.90
CA ALA A 182 12.04 -18.25 -6.27
C ALA A 182 12.75 -18.95 -7.44
N ILE A 183 12.81 -20.29 -7.44
CA ILE A 183 13.40 -21.06 -8.54
C ILE A 183 12.61 -20.86 -9.83
N VAL A 184 11.27 -20.93 -9.76
CA VAL A 184 10.42 -20.68 -10.93
C VAL A 184 10.65 -19.26 -11.46
N THR A 185 10.73 -18.28 -10.57
CA THR A 185 11.03 -16.88 -10.91
C THR A 185 12.37 -16.77 -11.64
N GLU A 186 13.44 -17.37 -11.10
CA GLU A 186 14.76 -17.37 -11.73
C GLU A 186 14.77 -18.07 -13.10
N GLU A 187 14.13 -19.25 -13.24
CA GLU A 187 14.02 -19.96 -14.52
C GLU A 187 13.26 -19.16 -15.59
N GLN A 188 12.27 -18.35 -15.18
CA GLN A 188 11.56 -17.47 -16.10
C GLN A 188 12.44 -16.29 -16.50
N LEU A 189 13.19 -15.72 -15.56
CA LEU A 189 14.13 -14.62 -15.84
C LEU A 189 15.26 -15.04 -16.78
N GLU A 190 15.76 -16.27 -16.72
CA GLU A 190 16.74 -16.78 -17.70
C GLU A 190 16.23 -16.76 -19.14
N LYS A 191 14.91 -16.79 -19.34
CA LYS A 191 14.28 -16.75 -20.67
C LYS A 191 14.01 -15.32 -21.13
N VAL A 192 14.22 -14.32 -20.27
CA VAL A 192 14.03 -12.91 -20.56
C VAL A 192 15.32 -12.30 -21.10
N SER A 193 15.22 -11.44 -22.11
CA SER A 193 16.37 -10.71 -22.64
C SER A 193 16.89 -9.68 -21.63
N ASP A 194 18.21 -9.51 -21.56
CA ASP A 194 18.86 -8.47 -20.75
C ASP A 194 18.30 -7.06 -21.02
N ASP A 195 17.90 -6.78 -22.26
CA ASP A 195 17.31 -5.50 -22.66
C ASP A 195 15.94 -5.22 -22.00
N LEU A 196 15.18 -6.26 -21.64
CA LEU A 196 13.92 -6.13 -20.91
C LEU A 196 14.19 -5.96 -19.41
N LEU A 197 15.12 -6.75 -18.86
CA LEU A 197 15.51 -6.66 -17.45
C LEU A 197 16.18 -5.33 -17.10
N GLY A 198 16.88 -4.73 -18.05
CA GLY A 198 17.56 -3.45 -17.90
C GLY A 198 16.67 -2.22 -18.05
N LEU A 199 15.36 -2.38 -18.34
CA LEU A 199 14.47 -1.24 -18.49
C LEU A 199 14.28 -0.50 -17.16
N GLU A 200 14.28 0.83 -17.24
CA GLU A 200 13.97 1.69 -16.11
C GLU A 200 12.54 1.43 -15.63
N GLY A 201 12.39 1.11 -14.34
CA GLY A 201 11.10 0.74 -13.74
C GLY A 201 10.72 -0.75 -13.84
N MET A 202 11.54 -1.58 -14.49
CA MET A 202 11.30 -3.03 -14.57
C MET A 202 11.78 -3.73 -13.30
N GLU A 203 10.87 -4.38 -12.59
CA GLU A 203 11.19 -5.25 -11.47
C GLU A 203 11.39 -6.70 -11.93
N LYS A 204 12.21 -7.46 -11.20
CA LYS A 204 12.47 -8.88 -11.52
C LYS A 204 11.23 -9.75 -11.39
N SER A 205 10.42 -9.53 -10.36
CA SER A 205 9.13 -10.19 -10.17
C SER A 205 8.20 -9.96 -11.37
N LEU A 206 8.06 -8.69 -11.78
CA LEU A 206 7.26 -8.28 -12.93
C LEU A 206 7.77 -8.91 -14.24
N ALA A 207 9.08 -8.86 -14.50
CA ALA A 207 9.68 -9.47 -15.67
C ALA A 207 9.47 -11.00 -15.72
N ALA A 208 9.52 -11.68 -14.57
CA ALA A 208 9.23 -13.10 -14.49
C ALA A 208 7.76 -13.41 -14.80
N THR A 209 6.82 -12.62 -14.29
CA THR A 209 5.38 -12.74 -14.60
C THR A 209 5.11 -12.56 -16.09
N LEU A 210 5.72 -11.53 -16.71
CA LEU A 210 5.62 -11.29 -18.15
C LEU A 210 6.19 -12.46 -18.97
N ALA A 211 7.32 -13.02 -18.53
CA ALA A 211 7.95 -14.16 -19.20
C ALA A 211 7.07 -15.43 -19.18
N GLN A 212 6.30 -15.65 -18.10
CA GLN A 212 5.33 -16.74 -18.01
C GLN A 212 4.22 -16.60 -19.06
N GLN A 213 3.80 -15.36 -19.34
CA GLN A 213 2.81 -15.03 -20.38
C GLN A 213 3.43 -14.93 -21.79
N GLY A 214 4.73 -15.20 -21.93
CA GLY A 214 5.43 -15.28 -23.21
C GLY A 214 6.10 -13.98 -23.66
N ILE A 215 6.03 -12.91 -22.87
CA ILE A 215 6.69 -11.62 -23.13
C ILE A 215 8.13 -11.70 -22.60
N ARG A 216 9.10 -11.83 -23.51
CA ARG A 216 10.50 -12.13 -23.15
C ARG A 216 11.47 -11.05 -23.57
N THR A 217 11.07 -10.17 -24.49
CA THR A 217 11.94 -9.13 -25.02
C THR A 217 11.36 -7.74 -24.81
N ARG A 218 12.23 -6.74 -24.91
CA ARG A 218 11.81 -5.32 -24.90
C ARG A 218 10.78 -5.02 -26.00
N ASP A 219 10.93 -5.64 -27.18
CA ASP A 219 9.99 -5.46 -28.29
C ASP A 219 8.63 -6.11 -27.99
N ASP A 220 8.61 -7.31 -27.40
CA ASP A 220 7.36 -7.96 -27.00
C ASP A 220 6.55 -7.06 -26.04
N LEU A 221 7.24 -6.40 -25.08
CA LEU A 221 6.61 -5.44 -24.17
C LEU A 221 6.16 -4.16 -24.89
N ALA A 222 6.96 -3.66 -25.83
CA ALA A 222 6.64 -2.46 -26.60
C ALA A 222 5.41 -2.63 -27.51
N ASP A 223 5.16 -3.85 -27.99
CA ASP A 223 4.01 -4.19 -28.83
C ASP A 223 2.69 -4.27 -28.05
N LEU A 224 2.72 -4.42 -26.72
CA LEU A 224 1.52 -4.52 -25.90
C LEU A 224 0.70 -3.22 -25.87
N ALA A 225 -0.61 -3.39 -25.75
CA ALA A 225 -1.50 -2.33 -25.30
C ALA A 225 -1.41 -2.15 -23.77
N VAL A 226 -1.76 -0.96 -23.29
CA VAL A 226 -1.78 -0.65 -21.85
C VAL A 226 -2.73 -1.59 -21.10
N ASP A 227 -3.94 -1.76 -21.62
CA ASP A 227 -4.96 -2.60 -21.00
C ASP A 227 -4.52 -4.07 -20.91
N GLU A 228 -3.80 -4.56 -21.93
CA GLU A 228 -3.24 -5.92 -21.95
C GLU A 228 -2.19 -6.11 -20.86
N LEU A 229 -1.31 -5.11 -20.68
CA LEU A 229 -0.27 -5.17 -19.65
C LEU A 229 -0.87 -5.09 -18.23
N VAL A 230 -1.89 -4.25 -18.03
CA VAL A 230 -2.62 -4.15 -16.75
C VAL A 230 -3.26 -5.50 -16.41
N GLU A 231 -3.90 -6.17 -17.39
CA GLU A 231 -4.54 -7.46 -17.18
C GLU A 231 -3.52 -8.58 -16.90
N MET A 232 -2.40 -8.61 -17.62
CA MET A 232 -1.38 -9.66 -17.46
C MET A 232 -0.58 -9.54 -16.16
N ALA A 233 -0.25 -8.31 -15.75
CA ALA A 233 0.69 -8.06 -14.66
C ALA A 233 0.02 -7.55 -13.38
N GLY A 234 -1.27 -7.18 -13.42
CA GLY A 234 -1.98 -6.63 -12.26
C GLY A 234 -1.43 -5.30 -11.77
N ILE A 235 -0.73 -4.55 -12.63
CA ILE A 235 -0.16 -3.23 -12.31
C ILE A 235 -1.14 -2.12 -12.67
N ASP A 236 -0.95 -0.94 -12.06
CA ASP A 236 -1.77 0.23 -12.37
C ASP A 236 -1.55 0.74 -13.81
N GLU A 237 -2.58 1.41 -14.36
CA GLU A 237 -2.59 1.89 -15.74
C GLU A 237 -1.47 2.91 -16.02
N GLU A 238 -1.10 3.74 -15.04
CA GLU A 238 -0.03 4.73 -15.19
C GLU A 238 1.34 4.06 -15.31
N ARG A 239 1.62 3.09 -14.44
CA ARG A 239 2.83 2.27 -14.47
C ARG A 239 2.92 1.44 -15.75
N ALA A 240 1.81 0.85 -16.19
CA ALA A 240 1.76 0.13 -17.47
C ALA A 240 2.10 1.06 -18.66
N LYS A 241 1.51 2.26 -18.70
CA LYS A 241 1.82 3.28 -19.72
C LYS A 241 3.30 3.68 -19.70
N ALA A 242 3.84 3.92 -18.51
CA ALA A 242 5.23 4.33 -18.35
C ALA A 242 6.19 3.24 -18.87
N LEU A 243 5.97 1.99 -18.47
CA LEU A 243 6.80 0.86 -18.91
C LEU A 243 6.75 0.64 -20.42
N ILE A 244 5.55 0.66 -21.02
CA ILE A 244 5.41 0.52 -22.49
C ILE A 244 6.08 1.70 -23.20
N SER A 245 5.96 2.92 -22.68
CA SER A 245 6.61 4.09 -23.27
C SER A 245 8.13 4.00 -23.22
N VAL A 246 8.70 3.55 -22.09
CA VAL A 246 10.15 3.33 -21.92
C VAL A 246 10.60 2.21 -22.85
N ALA A 247 9.84 1.12 -22.95
CA ALA A 247 10.10 0.04 -23.88
C ALA A 247 10.11 0.54 -25.33
N ARG A 248 9.19 1.43 -25.73
CA ARG A 248 9.13 2.02 -27.07
C ARG A 248 10.17 3.09 -27.36
N ALA A 249 10.81 3.68 -26.35
CA ALA A 249 11.74 4.80 -26.53
C ALA A 249 12.86 4.49 -27.54
N HIS A 250 13.34 3.25 -27.54
CA HIS A 250 14.38 2.80 -28.46
C HIS A 250 13.96 2.76 -29.95
N TRP A 251 12.66 2.72 -30.26
CA TRP A 251 12.17 2.85 -31.64
C TRP A 251 12.27 4.29 -32.16
N PHE A 252 12.44 5.26 -31.25
CA PHE A 252 12.50 6.69 -31.54
C PHE A 252 13.90 7.29 -31.34
N GLU A 253 14.87 6.49 -30.89
CA GLU A 253 16.29 6.84 -30.88
C GLU A 253 16.91 6.56 -32.26
N GLU A 254 16.71 7.50 -33.20
CA GLU A 254 17.58 7.71 -34.38
C GLU A 254 18.66 8.76 -34.10
#